data_AF-A0A0H5NYS8-F1
#
_entry.id   AF-A0A0H5NYS8-F1
#
_cell.length_a   1.000
_cell.length_b   1.000
_cell.length_c   1.000
_cell.angle_alpha   90.00
_cell.angle_beta   90.00
_cell.angle_gamma   90.00
#
_symmetry.space_group_name_H-M   'P 1'
#
loop_
_entity.id
_entity.type
_entity.pdbx_description
1 polymer ?
#
loop_
_entity_poly.entity_id
_entity_poly.type
_entity_poly.pdbx_seq_one_letter_code
_entity_poly.pdbx_strand_id
1 'polypeptide(L)'
;MLDGSGARMTAAATGEVVEEADSLQYQLGAGPCLTAWADRVVVRVDDFGTDQRWPEWSRRAARLGLASSLSAPLVAGTQALGAIKIYGARPGICGQREEHLLSMFSSQAAMLLAHMRAADDAERVSGLIAESLRGRDVINLAKGIIMARDRVDERGAFLILASTARNQNVPVRRVAERVAMSTVPRRR
;
A
#
# COMPACT_ATOMS: atom_id res chain seq x y z
N MET A 1 4.48 -6.76 7.40
CA MET A 1 3.41 -6.12 6.57
C MET A 1 3.55 -6.64 5.14
N LEU A 2 2.66 -6.21 4.24
CA LEU A 2 2.85 -6.40 2.80
C LEU A 2 3.29 -5.07 2.17
N ASP A 3 4.19 -5.12 1.20
CA ASP A 3 4.54 -3.97 0.36
C ASP A 3 3.49 -3.74 -0.76
N GLY A 4 3.73 -2.75 -1.62
CA GLY A 4 2.83 -2.43 -2.74
C GLY A 4 2.69 -3.53 -3.80
N SER A 5 3.58 -4.52 -3.82
CA SER A 5 3.51 -5.70 -4.69
C SER A 5 2.82 -6.90 -4.05
N GLY A 6 2.49 -6.81 -2.76
CA GLY A 6 1.95 -7.90 -1.96
C GLY A 6 3.03 -8.81 -1.35
N ALA A 7 4.31 -8.45 -1.47
CA ALA A 7 5.40 -9.19 -0.85
C ALA A 7 5.54 -8.86 0.64
N ARG A 8 5.99 -9.84 1.43
CA ARG A 8 6.19 -9.67 2.89
C ARG A 8 7.38 -8.75 3.16
N MET A 9 7.18 -7.76 4.00
CA MET A 9 8.19 -6.76 4.35
C MET A 9 8.16 -6.40 5.84
N THR A 10 9.34 -6.13 6.39
CA THR A 10 9.51 -5.50 7.70
C THR A 10 9.55 -3.98 7.52
N ALA A 11 8.54 -3.28 8.02
CA ALA A 11 8.41 -1.84 7.82
C ALA A 11 9.17 -1.00 8.86
N ALA A 12 9.45 -1.59 10.02
CA ALA A 12 10.23 -0.99 11.08
C ALA A 12 10.82 -2.09 11.96
N ALA A 13 12.02 -1.86 12.46
CA ALA A 13 12.73 -2.75 13.37
C ALA A 13 13.54 -1.93 14.38
N THR A 14 13.74 -2.48 15.58
CA THR A 14 14.56 -1.86 16.63
C THR A 14 16.04 -2.21 16.51
N GLY A 15 16.42 -3.09 15.56
CA GLY A 15 17.79 -3.50 15.31
C GLY A 15 17.88 -4.65 14.30
N GLU A 16 19.08 -4.90 13.81
CA GLU A 16 19.38 -5.88 12.75
C GLU A 16 18.90 -7.30 13.11
N VAL A 17 19.09 -7.72 14.36
CA VAL A 17 18.62 -9.02 14.86
C VAL A 17 17.11 -9.26 14.66
N VAL A 18 16.30 -8.19 14.71
CA VAL A 18 14.85 -8.26 14.49
C VAL A 18 14.54 -8.43 13.01
N GLU A 19 15.26 -7.75 12.13
CA GLU A 19 15.12 -7.86 10.68
C GLU A 19 15.54 -9.24 10.19
N GLU A 20 16.65 -9.77 10.72
CA GLU A 20 17.10 -11.12 10.44
C GLU A 20 16.05 -12.16 10.87
N ALA A 21 15.53 -12.06 12.09
CA ALA A 21 14.50 -12.96 12.59
C ALA A 21 13.20 -12.93 11.74
N ASP A 22 12.82 -11.75 11.24
CA ASP A 22 11.70 -11.60 10.31
C ASP A 22 11.98 -12.23 8.95
N SER A 23 13.17 -11.98 8.41
CA SER A 23 13.64 -12.57 7.15
C SER A 23 13.60 -14.10 7.21
N LEU A 24 13.97 -14.69 8.35
CA LEU A 24 13.84 -16.13 8.58
C LEU A 24 12.40 -16.62 8.40
N GLN A 25 11.40 -15.91 8.94
CA GLN A 25 10.00 -16.30 8.76
C GLN A 25 9.57 -16.20 7.29
N TYR A 26 10.03 -15.16 6.59
CA TYR A 26 9.68 -14.96 5.18
C TYR A 26 10.28 -16.04 4.29
N GLN A 27 11.56 -16.37 4.50
CA GLN A 27 12.27 -17.45 3.79
C GLN A 27 11.62 -18.81 4.02
N LEU A 28 11.25 -19.12 5.27
CA LEU A 28 10.66 -20.41 5.63
C LEU A 28 9.16 -20.49 5.32
N GLY A 29 8.53 -19.36 5.03
CA GLY A 29 7.09 -19.29 4.84
C GLY A 29 6.27 -19.46 6.12
N ALA A 30 6.92 -19.69 7.27
CA ALA A 30 6.29 -20.03 8.54
C ALA A 30 6.99 -19.33 9.72
N GLY A 31 6.26 -19.09 10.80
CA GLY A 31 6.77 -18.47 12.01
C GLY A 31 5.69 -17.76 12.83
N PRO A 32 6.01 -17.33 14.05
CA PRO A 32 5.02 -16.76 14.97
C PRO A 32 4.33 -15.51 14.43
N CYS A 33 5.06 -14.57 13.83
CA CYS A 33 4.46 -13.33 13.33
C CYS A 33 3.66 -13.54 12.04
N LEU A 34 4.04 -14.51 11.19
CA LEU A 34 3.23 -14.90 10.04
C LEU A 34 1.92 -15.57 10.47
N THR A 35 1.98 -16.42 11.50
CA THR A 35 0.80 -17.07 12.08
C THR A 35 -0.11 -16.03 12.73
N ALA A 36 0.45 -15.10 13.51
CA ALA A 36 -0.33 -14.02 14.11
C ALA A 36 -1.08 -13.22 13.04
N TRP A 37 -0.40 -12.85 11.95
CA TRP A 37 -1.00 -12.13 10.83
C TRP A 37 -2.08 -12.96 10.11
N ALA A 38 -1.80 -14.22 9.77
CA ALA A 38 -2.71 -15.07 9.01
C ALA A 38 -3.97 -15.42 9.80
N ASP A 39 -3.79 -15.86 11.05
CA ASP A 39 -4.87 -16.38 11.89
C ASP A 39 -5.54 -15.27 12.73
N ARG A 40 -4.96 -14.07 12.74
CA ARG A 40 -5.45 -12.89 13.49
C ARG A 40 -5.55 -13.15 14.99
N VAL A 41 -4.57 -13.88 15.51
CA VAL A 41 -4.44 -14.18 16.94
C VAL A 41 -3.10 -13.70 17.48
N VAL A 42 -3.07 -13.39 18.77
CA VAL A 42 -1.80 -13.17 19.47
C VAL A 42 -1.06 -14.50 19.58
N VAL A 43 0.21 -14.49 19.22
CA VAL A 43 1.08 -15.67 19.25
C VAL A 43 2.23 -15.39 20.20
N ARG A 44 2.21 -16.07 21.35
CA ARG A 44 3.31 -16.09 22.31
C ARG A 44 4.13 -17.35 22.16
N VAL A 45 5.45 -17.21 22.19
CA VAL A 45 6.43 -18.30 22.26
C VAL A 45 7.32 -18.05 23.46
N ASP A 46 7.13 -18.82 24.53
CA ASP A 46 7.87 -18.63 25.78
C ASP A 46 9.33 -19.07 25.69
N ASP A 47 9.61 -20.11 24.91
CA ASP A 47 10.94 -20.66 24.76
C ASP A 47 11.09 -21.34 23.39
N PHE A 48 11.99 -20.82 22.57
CA PHE A 48 12.32 -21.35 21.25
C PHE A 48 12.90 -22.78 21.32
N GLY A 49 13.50 -23.18 22.45
CA GLY A 49 14.02 -24.52 22.65
C GLY A 49 12.94 -25.58 22.87
N THR A 50 11.78 -25.20 23.41
CA THR A 50 10.70 -26.15 23.75
C THR A 50 9.52 -26.07 22.79
N ASP A 51 9.24 -24.91 22.19
CA ASP A 51 8.13 -24.74 21.26
C ASP A 51 8.39 -25.41 19.91
N GLN A 52 7.61 -26.44 19.60
CA GLN A 52 7.75 -27.25 18.38
C GLN A 52 6.82 -26.82 17.24
N ARG A 53 6.13 -25.67 17.33
CA ARG A 53 5.27 -25.20 16.23
C ARG A 53 6.08 -24.80 14.99
N TRP A 54 7.29 -24.27 15.19
CA TRP A 54 8.19 -23.84 14.10
C TRP A 54 9.65 -24.24 14.39
N PRO A 55 9.99 -25.54 14.43
CA PRO A 55 11.27 -26.02 14.96
C PRO A 55 12.49 -25.57 14.14
N GLU A 56 12.34 -25.34 12.83
CA GLU A 56 13.40 -24.79 12.00
C GLU A 56 13.62 -23.29 12.26
N TRP A 57 12.52 -22.52 12.30
CA TRP A 57 12.59 -21.09 12.59
C TRP A 57 13.15 -20.84 14.00
N SER A 58 12.63 -21.53 15.02
CA SER A 58 13.06 -21.40 16.42
C SER A 58 14.57 -21.67 16.58
N ARG A 59 15.10 -22.73 15.94
CA ARG A 59 16.55 -23.02 15.98
C ARG A 59 17.39 -21.94 15.31
N ARG A 60 16.94 -21.39 14.18
CA ARG A 60 17.69 -20.33 13.47
C ARG A 60 17.62 -19.01 14.24
N ALA A 61 16.46 -18.64 14.77
CA ALA A 61 16.29 -17.47 15.63
C ALA A 61 17.10 -17.59 16.93
N ALA A 62 17.21 -18.78 17.51
CA ALA A 62 18.06 -19.03 18.68
C ALA A 62 19.55 -18.74 18.44
N ARG A 63 20.06 -19.02 17.24
CA ARG A 63 21.44 -18.67 16.85
C ARG A 63 21.69 -17.16 16.76
N LEU A 64 20.62 -16.37 16.64
CA LEU A 64 20.67 -14.90 16.68
C LEU A 64 20.64 -14.34 18.12
N GLY A 65 20.65 -15.20 19.14
CA GLY A 65 20.59 -14.79 20.55
C GLY A 65 19.17 -14.50 21.06
N LEU A 66 18.15 -14.91 20.31
CA LEU A 66 16.74 -14.79 20.70
C LEU A 66 16.24 -16.09 21.35
N ALA A 67 15.35 -16.00 22.32
CA ALA A 67 14.85 -17.16 23.07
C ALA A 67 13.34 -17.18 23.22
N SER A 68 12.65 -16.05 23.02
CA SER A 68 11.20 -15.96 23.12
C SER A 68 10.67 -14.87 22.19
N SER A 69 9.37 -14.93 21.89
CA SER A 69 8.70 -13.91 21.11
C SER A 69 7.24 -13.74 21.50
N LEU A 70 6.73 -12.56 21.20
CA LEU A 70 5.31 -12.26 21.27
C LEU A 70 4.92 -11.47 20.05
N SER A 71 3.95 -11.96 19.29
CA SER A 71 3.45 -11.35 18.06
C SER A 71 1.96 -11.06 18.18
N ALA A 72 1.54 -9.86 17.80
CA ALA A 72 0.14 -9.46 17.75
C ALA A 72 -0.23 -8.96 16.34
N PRO A 73 -1.39 -9.33 15.81
CA PRO A 73 -1.84 -8.89 14.50
C PRO A 73 -2.30 -7.43 14.53
N LEU A 74 -2.07 -6.72 13.44
CA LEU A 74 -2.62 -5.39 13.21
C LEU A 74 -3.92 -5.54 12.43
N VAL A 75 -5.05 -5.69 13.14
CA VAL A 75 -6.37 -5.95 12.55
C VAL A 75 -7.22 -4.69 12.55
N ALA A 76 -7.73 -4.30 11.38
CA ALA A 76 -8.74 -3.26 11.23
C ALA A 76 -9.97 -3.84 10.53
N GLY A 77 -11.08 -3.95 11.26
CA GLY A 77 -12.28 -4.64 10.78
C GLY A 77 -11.97 -6.11 10.43
N THR A 78 -12.19 -6.49 9.18
CA THR A 78 -11.94 -7.85 8.68
C THR A 78 -10.56 -8.03 8.05
N GLN A 79 -9.72 -7.00 8.02
CA GLN A 79 -8.44 -7.01 7.33
C GLN A 79 -7.26 -7.05 8.31
N ALA A 80 -6.30 -7.94 8.08
CA ALA A 80 -5.01 -7.95 8.75
C ALA A 80 -4.01 -7.11 7.96
N LEU A 81 -3.68 -5.92 8.46
CA LEU A 81 -2.76 -4.97 7.82
C LEU A 81 -1.29 -5.38 7.97
N GLY A 82 -1.00 -6.22 8.97
CA GLY A 82 0.32 -6.70 9.33
C GLY A 82 0.34 -7.37 10.70
N ALA A 83 1.53 -7.43 11.30
CA ALA A 83 1.72 -7.84 12.67
C ALA A 83 2.84 -7.01 13.30
N ILE A 84 2.77 -6.81 14.60
CA ILE A 84 3.82 -6.26 15.45
C ILE A 84 4.34 -7.37 16.37
N LYS A 85 5.62 -7.30 16.75
CA LYS A 85 6.23 -8.32 17.58
C LYS A 85 7.32 -7.76 18.48
N ILE A 86 7.58 -8.51 19.54
CA ILE A 86 8.67 -8.33 20.48
C ILE A 86 9.47 -9.63 20.50
N TYR A 87 10.80 -9.52 20.52
CA TYR A 87 11.70 -10.64 20.75
C TYR A 87 12.41 -10.48 22.09
N GLY A 88 12.64 -11.59 22.77
CA GLY A 88 13.38 -11.65 24.03
C GLY A 88 14.64 -12.48 23.91
N ALA A 89 15.72 -12.04 24.55
CA ALA A 89 16.96 -12.81 24.66
C ALA A 89 16.92 -13.90 25.76
N ARG A 90 15.82 -13.98 26.51
CA ARG A 90 15.60 -14.98 27.57
C ARG A 90 14.22 -15.62 27.40
N PRO A 91 14.04 -16.89 27.79
CA PRO A 91 12.73 -17.50 27.87
C PRO A 91 11.80 -16.75 28.84
N GLY A 92 10.50 -16.81 28.58
CA GLY A 92 9.45 -16.38 29.52
C GLY A 92 9.39 -14.87 29.80
N ILE A 93 9.93 -14.01 28.93
CA ILE A 93 9.86 -12.55 29.13
C ILE A 93 8.51 -11.93 28.75
N CYS A 94 7.66 -12.67 28.04
CA CYS A 94 6.35 -12.21 27.61
C CYS A 94 5.28 -12.90 28.44
N GLY A 95 4.83 -12.28 29.53
CA GLY A 95 3.71 -12.79 30.32
C GLY A 95 2.36 -12.25 29.82
N GLN A 96 1.29 -12.53 30.56
CA GLN A 96 -0.06 -12.01 30.27
C GLN A 96 -0.09 -10.47 30.20
N ARG A 97 0.76 -9.80 30.99
CA ARG A 97 0.86 -8.34 30.97
C ARG A 97 1.40 -7.84 29.63
N GLU A 98 2.47 -8.44 29.13
CA GLU A 98 3.07 -8.09 27.85
C GLU A 98 2.12 -8.43 26.69
N GLU A 99 1.42 -9.56 26.76
CA GLU A 99 0.34 -9.90 25.81
C GLU A 99 -0.75 -8.82 25.78
N HIS A 100 -1.24 -8.40 26.95
CA HIS A 100 -2.28 -7.38 27.05
C HIS A 100 -1.80 -6.03 26.49
N LEU A 101 -0.60 -5.59 26.86
CA LEU A 101 -0.02 -4.33 26.39
C LEU A 101 0.19 -4.35 24.87
N LEU A 102 0.76 -5.43 24.33
CA LEU A 102 0.98 -5.55 22.89
C LEU A 102 -0.35 -5.61 22.14
N SER A 103 -1.37 -6.28 22.69
CA SER A 103 -2.71 -6.34 22.09
C SER A 103 -3.36 -4.96 22.01
N MET A 104 -3.31 -4.19 23.11
CA MET A 104 -3.83 -2.81 23.13
C MET A 104 -3.09 -1.92 22.13
N PHE A 105 -1.75 -2.00 22.11
CA PHE A 105 -0.94 -1.25 21.16
C PHE A 105 -1.23 -1.64 19.71
N SER A 106 -1.32 -2.94 19.43
CA SER A 106 -1.59 -3.47 18.09
C SER A 106 -2.94 -3.00 17.54
N SER A 107 -3.96 -2.90 18.41
CA SER A 107 -5.29 -2.41 18.05
C SER A 107 -5.26 -0.93 17.66
N GLN A 108 -4.59 -0.09 18.44
CA GLN A 108 -4.46 1.35 18.16
C GLN A 108 -3.61 1.60 16.90
N ALA A 109 -2.50 0.88 16.75
CA ALA A 109 -1.65 0.95 15.57
C ALA A 109 -2.40 0.51 14.30
N ALA A 110 -3.23 -0.54 14.39
CA ALA A 110 -4.05 -0.98 13.27
C ALA A 110 -5.07 0.08 12.83
N MET A 111 -5.74 0.74 13.78
CA MET A 111 -6.66 1.84 13.49
C MET A 111 -5.97 3.02 12.81
N LEU A 112 -4.79 3.44 13.31
CA LEU A 112 -4.02 4.51 12.70
C LEU A 112 -3.57 4.16 11.28
N LEU A 113 -3.04 2.95 11.07
CA LEU A 113 -2.63 2.46 9.75
C LEU A 113 -3.82 2.39 8.77
N ALA A 114 -4.99 1.94 9.24
CA ALA A 114 -6.20 1.91 8.42
C ALA A 114 -6.64 3.33 8.02
N HIS A 115 -6.59 4.28 8.95
CA HIS A 115 -6.95 5.67 8.70
C HIS A 115 -6.00 6.31 7.66
N MET A 116 -4.69 6.10 7.79
CA MET A 116 -3.72 6.61 6.81
C MET A 116 -3.95 6.01 5.43
N ARG A 117 -4.15 4.68 5.32
CA ARG A 117 -4.45 4.04 4.02
C ARG A 117 -5.74 4.58 3.39
N ALA A 118 -6.78 4.78 4.19
CA ALA A 118 -8.04 5.33 3.70
C ALA A 118 -7.88 6.78 3.20
N ALA A 119 -7.08 7.60 3.89
CA ALA A 119 -6.77 8.96 3.48
C ALA A 119 -5.97 8.99 2.16
N ASP A 120 -4.92 8.17 2.05
CA ASP A 120 -4.10 8.06 0.84
C ASP A 120 -4.94 7.60 -0.37
N ASP A 121 -5.82 6.60 -0.17
CA ASP A 121 -6.73 6.13 -1.22
C ASP A 121 -7.73 7.21 -1.63
N ALA A 122 -8.29 7.96 -0.68
CA ALA A 122 -9.21 9.06 -0.96
C ALA A 122 -8.52 10.17 -1.76
N GLU A 123 -7.29 10.54 -1.41
CA GLU A 123 -6.49 11.53 -2.14
C GLU A 123 -6.16 11.06 -3.55
N ARG A 124 -5.74 9.80 -3.71
CA ARG A 124 -5.44 9.18 -5.01
C ARG A 124 -6.68 9.16 -5.92
N VAL A 125 -7.83 8.73 -5.40
CA VAL A 125 -9.10 8.70 -6.15
C VAL A 125 -9.52 10.12 -6.54
N SER A 126 -9.41 11.08 -5.62
CA SER A 126 -9.72 12.50 -5.90
C SER A 126 -8.82 13.06 -7.01
N GLY A 127 -7.53 12.74 -6.98
CA GLY A 127 -6.59 13.11 -8.04
C GLY A 127 -6.95 12.53 -9.41
N LEU A 128 -7.34 11.26 -9.47
CA LEU A 128 -7.79 10.62 -10.71
C LEU A 128 -9.07 11.25 -11.27
N ILE A 129 -10.03 11.58 -10.40
CA ILE A 129 -11.27 12.27 -10.79
C ILE A 129 -10.94 13.67 -11.33
N ALA A 130 -10.14 14.45 -10.60
CA ALA A 130 -9.73 15.78 -11.03
C ALA A 130 -9.02 15.76 -12.39
N GLU A 131 -8.16 14.75 -12.62
CA GLU A 131 -7.46 14.59 -13.89
C GLU A 131 -8.38 14.21 -15.04
N SER A 132 -9.35 13.31 -14.79
CA SER A 132 -10.37 12.95 -15.77
C SER A 132 -11.27 14.14 -16.13
N LEU A 133 -11.66 14.95 -15.14
CA LEU A 133 -12.47 16.16 -15.37
C LEU A 133 -11.68 17.20 -16.20
N ARG A 134 -10.43 17.50 -15.84
CA ARG A 134 -9.56 18.38 -16.63
C ARG A 134 -9.41 17.91 -18.08
N GLY A 135 -9.24 16.61 -18.29
CA GLY A 135 -9.18 16.03 -19.63
C GLY A 135 -10.46 16.26 -20.44
N ARG A 136 -11.63 16.12 -19.81
CA ARG A 136 -12.94 16.39 -20.45
C ARG A 136 -13.12 17.88 -20.76
N ASP A 137 -12.75 18.75 -19.84
CA ASP A 137 -12.88 20.20 -20.02
C ASP A 137 -12.05 20.71 -21.20
N VAL A 138 -10.81 20.24 -21.34
CA VAL A 138 -9.93 20.60 -22.46
C VAL A 138 -10.49 20.06 -23.79
N ILE A 139 -11.03 18.84 -23.81
CA ILE A 139 -11.69 18.29 -25.01
C ILE A 139 -12.94 19.11 -25.38
N ASN A 140 -13.76 19.48 -24.41
CA ASN A 140 -14.95 20.28 -24.65
C ASN A 140 -14.61 21.69 -25.13
N LEU A 141 -13.59 22.33 -24.56
CA LEU A 141 -13.08 23.62 -25.02
C LEU A 141 -12.58 23.53 -26.47
N ALA A 142 -11.77 22.51 -26.79
CA ALA A 142 -11.27 22.30 -28.14
C ALA A 142 -12.39 22.02 -29.15
N LYS A 143 -13.41 21.24 -28.76
CA LYS A 143 -14.62 21.05 -29.57
C LYS A 143 -15.31 22.38 -29.84
N GLY A 144 -15.51 23.21 -28.81
CA GLY A 144 -16.10 24.55 -28.97
C GLY A 144 -15.32 25.44 -29.95
N ILE A 145 -13.99 25.44 -29.88
CA ILE A 145 -13.12 26.17 -30.82
C ILE A 145 -13.29 25.66 -32.25
N ILE A 146 -13.30 24.33 -32.45
CA ILE A 146 -13.47 23.71 -33.77
C ILE A 146 -14.87 23.98 -34.32
N MET A 147 -15.91 23.88 -33.50
CA MET A 147 -17.28 24.20 -33.89
C MET A 147 -17.38 25.65 -34.40
N ALA A 148 -16.77 26.59 -33.67
CA ALA A 148 -16.77 28.01 -34.05
C ALA A 148 -15.96 28.27 -35.34
N ARG A 149 -14.80 27.63 -35.50
CA ARG A 149 -13.88 27.85 -36.63
C ARG A 149 -14.35 27.16 -37.92
N ASP A 150 -14.76 25.90 -37.81
CA ASP A 150 -15.00 25.00 -38.95
C ASP A 150 -16.51 24.86 -39.24
N ARG A 151 -17.38 25.52 -38.45
CA ARG A 151 -18.86 25.51 -38.57
C ARG A 151 -19.46 24.10 -38.58
N VAL A 152 -18.93 23.23 -37.75
CA VAL A 152 -19.43 21.86 -37.54
C VAL A 152 -20.20 21.75 -36.23
N ASP A 153 -21.05 20.74 -36.12
CA ASP A 153 -21.70 20.38 -34.87
C ASP A 153 -20.70 19.71 -33.89
N GLU A 154 -21.16 19.47 -32.67
CA GLU A 154 -20.36 18.89 -31.61
C GLU A 154 -19.76 17.52 -31.99
N ARG A 155 -20.54 16.70 -32.70
CA ARG A 155 -20.13 15.38 -33.16
C ARG A 155 -19.04 15.49 -34.23
N GLY A 156 -19.19 16.39 -35.18
CA GLY A 156 -18.19 16.69 -36.21
C GLY A 156 -16.88 17.17 -35.60
N ALA A 157 -16.95 18.08 -34.62
CA ALA A 157 -15.76 18.56 -33.91
C ALA A 157 -15.01 17.44 -33.16
N PHE A 158 -15.75 16.53 -32.51
CA PHE A 158 -15.12 15.37 -31.86
C PHE A 158 -14.47 14.42 -32.88
N LEU A 159 -15.12 14.16 -34.02
CA LEU A 159 -14.56 13.32 -35.08
C LEU A 159 -13.27 13.92 -35.66
N ILE A 160 -13.17 15.24 -35.80
CA ILE A 160 -11.95 15.94 -36.22
C ILE A 160 -10.82 15.72 -35.21
N LEU A 161 -11.09 15.89 -33.91
CA LEU A 161 -10.11 15.61 -32.86
C LEU A 161 -9.65 14.15 -32.87
N ALA A 162 -10.60 13.21 -32.95
CA ALA A 162 -10.33 11.77 -32.94
C ALA A 162 -9.55 11.29 -34.17
N SER A 163 -9.90 11.81 -35.36
CA SER A 163 -9.19 11.52 -36.62
C SER A 163 -7.75 12.05 -36.56
N THR A 164 -7.57 13.28 -36.09
CA THR A 164 -6.25 13.90 -35.94
C THR A 164 -5.38 13.15 -34.92
N ALA A 165 -5.97 12.73 -33.81
CA ALA A 165 -5.31 11.94 -32.78
C ALA A 165 -4.82 10.59 -33.33
N ARG A 166 -5.68 9.91 -34.09
CA ARG A 166 -5.38 8.63 -34.74
C ARG A 166 -4.25 8.76 -35.75
N ASN A 167 -4.31 9.76 -36.63
CA ASN A 167 -3.29 9.98 -37.67
C ASN A 167 -1.92 10.30 -37.08
N GLN A 168 -1.88 10.86 -35.86
CA GLN A 168 -0.64 11.23 -35.18
C GLN A 168 -0.22 10.22 -34.09
N ASN A 169 -0.98 9.13 -33.91
CA ASN A 169 -0.78 8.13 -32.86
C ASN A 169 -0.62 8.73 -31.45
N VAL A 170 -1.46 9.71 -31.10
CA VAL A 170 -1.48 10.36 -29.78
C VAL A 170 -2.88 10.30 -29.16
N PRO A 171 -3.02 10.44 -27.83
CA PRO A 171 -4.32 10.56 -27.19
C PRO A 171 -5.10 11.79 -27.68
N VAL A 172 -6.44 11.67 -27.78
CA VAL A 172 -7.35 12.78 -28.18
C VAL A 172 -7.12 14.04 -27.34
N ARG A 173 -6.86 13.86 -26.04
CA ARG A 173 -6.53 14.95 -25.12
C ARG A 173 -5.34 15.80 -25.59
N ARG A 174 -4.26 15.18 -26.07
CA ARG A 174 -3.06 15.90 -26.58
C ARG A 174 -3.40 16.79 -27.78
N VAL A 175 -4.32 16.33 -28.63
CA VAL A 175 -4.80 17.13 -29.76
C VAL A 175 -5.64 18.31 -29.26
N ALA A 176 -6.57 18.04 -28.34
CA ALA A 176 -7.41 19.07 -27.74
C ALA A 176 -6.59 20.16 -27.03
N GLU A 177 -5.54 19.79 -26.28
CA GLU A 177 -4.61 20.73 -25.63
C GLU A 177 -3.97 21.68 -26.65
N ARG A 178 -3.48 21.16 -27.80
CA ARG A 178 -2.90 22.01 -28.84
C ARG A 178 -3.92 22.95 -29.49
N VAL A 179 -5.15 22.48 -29.71
CA VAL A 179 -6.24 23.32 -30.22
C VAL A 179 -6.56 24.43 -29.23
N ALA A 180 -6.69 24.12 -27.94
CA ALA A 180 -6.94 25.10 -26.88
C ALA A 180 -5.79 26.11 -26.70
N MET A 181 -4.53 25.69 -26.90
CA MET A 181 -3.38 26.60 -26.85
C MET A 181 -3.26 27.51 -28.08
N SER A 182 -3.81 27.10 -29.23
CA SER A 182 -3.73 27.87 -30.48
C SER A 182 -4.53 29.18 -30.46
N THR A 183 -5.41 29.36 -29.47
CA THR A 183 -6.21 30.58 -29.28
C THR A 183 -5.54 31.61 -28.36
N VAL A 184 -4.39 31.30 -27.74
CA VAL A 184 -3.63 32.27 -26.93
C VAL A 184 -2.78 33.16 -27.86
N PRO A 185 -2.94 34.50 -27.86
CA PRO A 185 -2.14 35.37 -28.71
C PRO A 185 -0.65 35.26 -28.32
N ARG A 186 0.22 34.97 -29.30
CA ARG A 186 1.67 35.09 -29.10
C ARG A 186 2.01 36.57 -28.91
N ARG A 187 2.33 36.98 -27.68
CA ARG A 187 2.95 38.29 -27.43
C ARG A 187 4.25 38.36 -28.25
N ARG A 188 4.33 39.32 -29.16
CA ARG A 188 5.56 39.78 -29.81
C ARG A 188 6.22 40.84 -28.95
#